data_AF-A0A1A8JWN9-F1
#
_entry.id   AF-A0A1A8JWN9-F1
#
_cell.length_a   1.000
_cell.length_b   1.000
_cell.length_c   1.000
_cell.angle_alpha   90.00
_cell.angle_beta   90.00
_cell.angle_gamma   90.00
#
_symmetry.space_group_name_H-M   'P 1'
#
loop_
_entity.id
_entity.type
_entity.pdbx_description
1 polymer ?
#
loop_
_entity_poly.entity_id
_entity_poly.type
_entity_poly.pdbx_seq_one_letter_code
_entity_poly.pdbx_strand_id
1 'polypeptide(L)'
;EGQGLASSFGYDVAVLDFNKDGWEDIVVGAPQYFEKDGEIGGAVYLYINKAGKWNQVTPIRMDGSMYSMFGLAVENLGDINQDGYHDFAAAAPYEDDGAGSVYIYHGSAAEQTNKKAAQVLSGKPLGVKLFGYSLAGNMDLDGNSYPDLAVGSLSDAVFLYKARPVVSIQKEITFSPNKIDLTNKNCGNTFCLEVKACFNYDAVPKSYSPSLTVKYTLEVDADRRKNGLIPRATFMDSSGSDLYKSTGILSMDSKGKQQCVTRKLAMQENIRDKLRAIPIDVSVNIQNTKRKRRQSATSQPSPVLDAKDQNTTRQEVAFLKVGCGSDDVCQSNLRVKHQYGYKTPNQNAFTPLELEDGLPTLS
;
A
#
# COMPACT_ATOMS: atom_id res chain seq x y z
N GLU A 1 -22.54 -8.60 -22.32
CA GLU A 1 -22.75 -7.76 -23.53
C GLU A 1 -21.78 -6.59 -23.48
N GLY A 2 -21.25 -6.15 -24.62
CA GLY A 2 -20.38 -4.96 -24.68
C GLY A 2 -21.20 -3.68 -24.60
N GLN A 3 -20.72 -2.68 -23.85
CA GLN A 3 -21.32 -1.35 -23.86
C GLN A 3 -20.79 -0.60 -25.10
N GLY A 4 -21.66 -0.14 -25.98
CA GLY A 4 -21.30 0.67 -27.14
C GLY A 4 -21.24 -0.10 -28.47
N LEU A 5 -21.96 0.42 -29.47
CA LEU A 5 -21.93 -0.06 -30.85
C LEU A 5 -20.52 0.10 -31.43
N ALA A 6 -20.07 -0.88 -32.22
CA ALA A 6 -18.77 -0.85 -32.91
C ALA A 6 -17.53 -0.72 -31.99
N SER A 7 -17.65 -1.08 -30.71
CA SER A 7 -16.54 -1.09 -29.74
C SER A 7 -15.52 -2.21 -29.96
N SER A 8 -15.77 -3.12 -30.91
CA SER A 8 -15.04 -4.37 -31.08
C SER A 8 -14.96 -5.19 -29.78
N PHE A 9 -16.04 -5.20 -28.99
CA PHE A 9 -16.14 -6.05 -27.81
C PHE A 9 -15.99 -7.53 -28.18
N GLY A 10 -15.09 -8.22 -27.49
CA GLY A 10 -14.73 -9.62 -27.82
C GLY A 10 -13.59 -9.73 -28.84
N TYR A 11 -12.84 -8.65 -29.08
CA TYR A 11 -11.68 -8.67 -29.96
C TYR A 11 -10.62 -9.67 -29.49
N ASP A 12 -10.38 -9.70 -28.18
CA ASP A 12 -9.53 -10.67 -27.52
C ASP A 12 -10.12 -11.06 -26.15
N VAL A 13 -9.83 -12.28 -25.69
CA VAL A 13 -10.43 -12.86 -24.49
C VAL A 13 -9.41 -13.68 -23.72
N ALA A 14 -9.36 -13.48 -22.39
CA ALA A 14 -8.61 -14.31 -21.46
C ALA A 14 -9.53 -14.94 -20.42
N VAL A 15 -9.16 -16.14 -19.95
CA VAL A 15 -9.90 -16.91 -18.96
C VAL A 15 -8.97 -17.22 -17.78
N LEU A 16 -9.41 -16.91 -16.56
CA LEU A 16 -8.66 -17.12 -15.32
C LEU A 16 -9.58 -17.07 -14.10
N ASP A 17 -9.26 -17.83 -13.04
CA ASP A 17 -9.86 -17.67 -11.71
C ASP A 17 -9.24 -16.45 -10.97
N PHE A 18 -9.80 -15.26 -11.18
CA PHE A 18 -9.24 -13.99 -10.70
C PHE A 18 -9.45 -13.80 -9.20
N ASN A 19 -10.56 -14.32 -8.66
CA ASN A 19 -10.93 -14.17 -7.24
C ASN A 19 -10.67 -15.42 -6.39
N LYS A 20 -10.13 -16.48 -7.00
CA LYS A 20 -9.77 -17.75 -6.34
C LYS A 20 -10.97 -18.47 -5.72
N ASP A 21 -12.13 -18.43 -6.38
CA ASP A 21 -13.33 -19.13 -5.93
C ASP A 21 -13.53 -20.50 -6.59
N GLY A 22 -12.61 -20.89 -7.48
CA GLY A 22 -12.63 -22.14 -8.22
C GLY A 22 -13.47 -22.09 -9.49
N TRP A 23 -14.04 -20.94 -9.84
CA TRP A 23 -14.73 -20.70 -11.11
C TRP A 23 -13.90 -19.80 -12.01
N GLU A 24 -13.81 -20.16 -13.29
CA GLU A 24 -13.11 -19.34 -14.26
C GLU A 24 -13.90 -18.06 -14.57
N ASP A 25 -13.22 -16.92 -14.45
CA ASP A 25 -13.68 -15.58 -14.82
C ASP A 25 -13.25 -15.25 -16.25
N ILE A 26 -13.88 -14.23 -16.84
CA ILE A 26 -13.65 -13.84 -18.24
C ILE A 26 -13.19 -12.39 -18.31
N VAL A 27 -12.06 -12.16 -18.95
CA VAL A 27 -11.56 -10.83 -19.33
C VAL A 27 -11.79 -10.64 -20.82
N VAL A 28 -12.45 -9.54 -21.19
CA VAL A 28 -12.82 -9.26 -22.58
C VAL A 28 -12.31 -7.89 -23.01
N GLY A 29 -11.55 -7.85 -24.10
CA GLY A 29 -11.08 -6.64 -24.75
C GLY A 29 -12.13 -5.98 -25.64
N ALA A 30 -12.17 -4.65 -25.63
CA ALA A 30 -12.97 -3.81 -26.52
C ALA A 30 -12.14 -2.59 -26.98
N PRO A 31 -11.13 -2.79 -27.83
CA PRO A 31 -10.13 -1.77 -28.15
C PRO A 31 -10.69 -0.56 -28.92
N GLN A 32 -11.87 -0.68 -29.52
CA GLN A 32 -12.53 0.42 -30.23
C GLN A 32 -13.64 1.07 -29.40
N TYR A 33 -13.78 0.70 -28.13
CA TYR A 33 -14.64 1.42 -27.21
C TYR A 33 -14.20 2.88 -27.11
N PHE A 34 -15.15 3.82 -27.16
CA PHE A 34 -14.87 5.23 -26.98
C PHE A 34 -16.06 5.91 -26.31
N GLU A 35 -15.79 6.94 -25.52
CA GLU A 35 -16.80 7.86 -25.00
C GLU A 35 -16.53 9.24 -25.58
N LYS A 36 -17.52 9.85 -26.24
CA LYS A 36 -17.31 11.08 -27.02
C LYS A 36 -16.82 12.27 -26.18
N ASP A 37 -17.30 12.36 -24.94
CA ASP A 37 -16.96 13.44 -23.99
C ASP A 37 -15.95 12.96 -22.94
N GLY A 38 -15.52 11.70 -23.01
CA GLY A 38 -14.48 11.13 -22.15
C GLY A 38 -13.16 11.04 -22.91
N GLU A 39 -12.03 11.25 -22.22
CA GLU A 39 -10.70 10.98 -22.79
C GLU A 39 -10.39 9.46 -22.78
N ILE A 40 -11.36 8.64 -23.23
CA ILE A 40 -11.32 7.18 -23.17
C ILE A 40 -11.15 6.60 -24.58
N GLY A 41 -10.16 5.71 -24.72
CA GLY A 41 -9.87 5.00 -25.96
C GLY A 41 -9.54 3.53 -25.71
N GLY A 42 -10.53 2.67 -25.89
CA GLY A 42 -10.49 1.25 -25.56
C GLY A 42 -10.91 0.94 -24.14
N ALA A 43 -11.41 -0.27 -23.93
CA ALA A 43 -11.84 -0.77 -22.62
C ALA A 43 -11.55 -2.26 -22.47
N VAL A 44 -11.40 -2.68 -21.21
CA VAL A 44 -11.36 -4.09 -20.81
C VAL A 44 -12.47 -4.35 -19.79
N TYR A 45 -13.17 -5.46 -19.95
CA TYR A 45 -14.26 -5.88 -19.09
C TYR A 45 -13.89 -7.17 -18.37
N LEU A 46 -13.91 -7.16 -17.03
CA LEU A 46 -13.75 -8.34 -16.20
C LEU A 46 -15.12 -8.82 -15.72
N TYR A 47 -15.48 -10.05 -16.07
CA TYR A 47 -16.70 -10.72 -15.67
C TYR A 47 -16.38 -11.78 -14.62
N ILE A 48 -16.70 -11.50 -13.37
CA ILE A 48 -16.54 -12.47 -12.27
C ILE A 48 -17.68 -13.48 -12.30
N ASN A 49 -17.35 -14.76 -12.45
CA ASN A 49 -18.28 -15.85 -12.58
C ASN A 49 -18.98 -16.16 -11.25
N LYS A 50 -20.30 -16.04 -11.22
CA LYS A 50 -21.11 -16.35 -10.03
C LYS A 50 -21.59 -17.80 -10.04
N ALA A 51 -20.65 -18.75 -10.10
CA ALA A 51 -20.95 -20.18 -10.18
C ALA A 51 -21.93 -20.53 -11.33
N GLY A 52 -21.68 -19.97 -12.51
CA GLY A 52 -22.49 -20.13 -13.72
C GLY A 52 -23.70 -19.19 -13.83
N LYS A 53 -23.99 -18.37 -12.81
CA LYS A 53 -25.11 -17.41 -12.82
C LYS A 53 -24.75 -16.11 -13.54
N TRP A 54 -24.46 -16.21 -14.83
CA TRP A 54 -24.03 -15.07 -15.67
C TRP A 54 -25.04 -13.92 -15.73
N ASN A 55 -26.32 -14.20 -15.52
CA ASN A 55 -27.38 -13.18 -15.46
C ASN A 55 -27.29 -12.25 -14.23
N GLN A 56 -26.45 -12.57 -13.24
CA GLN A 56 -26.22 -11.76 -12.04
C GLN A 56 -24.89 -11.00 -12.10
N VAL A 57 -24.12 -11.15 -13.19
CA VAL A 57 -22.78 -10.58 -13.33
C VAL A 57 -22.88 -9.18 -13.91
N THR A 58 -22.38 -8.20 -13.15
CA THR A 58 -22.08 -6.86 -13.68
C THR A 58 -20.58 -6.77 -13.92
N PRO A 59 -20.12 -6.54 -15.16
CA PRO A 59 -18.69 -6.51 -15.44
C PRO A 59 -18.02 -5.28 -14.85
N ILE A 60 -16.77 -5.47 -14.44
CA ILE A 60 -15.90 -4.37 -14.02
C ILE A 60 -15.20 -3.85 -15.27
N ARG A 61 -15.50 -2.61 -15.63
CA ARG A 61 -14.88 -1.92 -16.77
C ARG A 61 -13.63 -1.15 -16.35
N MET A 62 -12.54 -1.37 -17.06
CA MET A 62 -11.29 -0.62 -17.00
C MET A 62 -11.10 0.14 -18.31
N ASP A 63 -10.82 1.42 -18.21
CA ASP A 63 -10.82 2.36 -19.33
C ASP A 63 -9.38 2.72 -19.71
N GLY A 64 -9.08 2.70 -21.00
CA GLY A 64 -7.80 3.16 -21.55
C GLY A 64 -7.79 4.65 -21.84
N SER A 65 -6.60 5.21 -22.01
CA SER A 65 -6.44 6.59 -22.45
C SER A 65 -6.93 6.79 -23.88
N MET A 66 -7.27 8.03 -24.24
CA MET A 66 -7.76 8.39 -25.58
C MET A 66 -6.85 7.84 -26.69
N TYR A 67 -7.45 7.24 -27.71
CA TYR A 67 -6.76 6.63 -28.86
C TYR A 67 -5.78 5.48 -28.56
N SER A 68 -5.74 4.98 -27.32
CA SER A 68 -4.74 3.99 -26.90
C SER A 68 -5.02 2.55 -27.40
N MET A 69 -6.28 2.31 -27.82
CA MET A 69 -6.82 0.99 -28.17
C MET A 69 -6.62 -0.03 -27.04
N PHE A 70 -6.83 0.40 -25.80
CA PHE A 70 -6.72 -0.45 -24.63
C PHE A 70 -7.65 -1.66 -24.70
N GLY A 71 -7.12 -2.84 -24.37
CA GLY A 71 -7.81 -4.11 -24.53
C GLY A 71 -7.67 -4.73 -25.92
N LEU A 72 -6.69 -4.28 -26.73
CA LEU A 72 -6.38 -4.92 -28.01
C LEU A 72 -5.83 -6.34 -27.81
N ALA A 73 -5.01 -6.54 -26.78
CA ALA A 73 -4.57 -7.85 -26.33
C ALA A 73 -4.82 -7.96 -24.83
N VAL A 74 -5.35 -9.09 -24.38
CA VAL A 74 -5.55 -9.45 -22.97
C VAL A 74 -4.99 -10.84 -22.73
N GLU A 75 -4.31 -11.06 -21.62
CA GLU A 75 -3.61 -12.32 -21.38
C GLU A 75 -3.68 -12.74 -19.91
N ASN A 76 -3.92 -14.03 -19.67
CA ASN A 76 -3.82 -14.63 -18.34
C ASN A 76 -2.33 -14.76 -17.97
N LEU A 77 -1.93 -14.19 -16.83
CA LEU A 77 -0.55 -14.24 -16.35
C LEU A 77 -0.31 -15.37 -15.35
N GLY A 78 -1.36 -16.07 -14.91
CA GLY A 78 -1.30 -16.90 -13.71
C GLY A 78 -1.05 -16.03 -12.48
N ASP A 79 -0.48 -16.61 -11.43
CA ASP A 79 -0.15 -15.88 -10.19
C ASP A 79 1.28 -15.30 -10.27
N ILE A 80 1.42 -14.08 -10.81
CA ILE A 80 2.71 -13.46 -11.12
C ILE A 80 3.42 -12.91 -9.88
N ASN A 81 2.70 -12.72 -8.78
CA ASN A 81 3.24 -12.24 -7.51
C ASN A 81 3.22 -13.33 -6.41
N GLN A 82 2.69 -14.52 -6.70
CA GLN A 82 2.57 -15.66 -5.80
C GLN A 82 1.74 -15.36 -4.54
N ASP A 83 0.76 -14.47 -4.63
CA ASP A 83 -0.14 -14.12 -3.51
C ASP A 83 -1.41 -14.98 -3.45
N GLY A 84 -1.54 -15.91 -4.40
CA GLY A 84 -2.54 -16.95 -4.45
C GLY A 84 -3.75 -16.64 -5.32
N TYR A 85 -3.74 -15.54 -6.07
CA TYR A 85 -4.79 -15.16 -7.03
C TYR A 85 -4.19 -15.08 -8.44
N HIS A 86 -4.96 -15.40 -9.47
CA HIS A 86 -4.49 -15.21 -10.84
C HIS A 86 -4.58 -13.73 -11.26
N ASP A 87 -3.59 -13.32 -12.03
CA ASP A 87 -3.40 -11.98 -12.55
C ASP A 87 -3.61 -11.96 -14.07
N PHE A 88 -3.87 -10.78 -14.64
CA PHE A 88 -3.94 -10.63 -16.09
C PHE A 88 -3.21 -9.38 -16.58
N ALA A 89 -2.84 -9.40 -17.86
CA ALA A 89 -2.33 -8.26 -18.59
C ALA A 89 -3.35 -7.73 -19.60
N ALA A 90 -3.34 -6.43 -19.84
CA ALA A 90 -4.08 -5.79 -20.91
C ALA A 90 -3.20 -4.75 -21.62
N ALA A 91 -3.19 -4.76 -22.94
CA ALA A 91 -2.35 -3.87 -23.73
C ALA A 91 -3.11 -2.69 -24.32
N ALA A 92 -2.40 -1.58 -24.47
CA ALA A 92 -2.78 -0.37 -25.19
C ALA A 92 -1.65 0.00 -26.17
N PRO A 93 -1.52 -0.70 -27.31
CA PRO A 93 -0.37 -0.53 -28.20
C PRO A 93 -0.29 0.86 -28.85
N TYR A 94 -1.38 1.63 -28.87
CA TYR A 94 -1.39 2.98 -29.46
C TYR A 94 -1.16 4.09 -28.43
N GLU A 95 -1.00 3.76 -27.15
CA GLU A 95 -0.67 4.73 -26.10
C GLU A 95 0.71 5.38 -26.34
N ASP A 96 0.93 6.54 -25.73
CA ASP A 96 2.21 7.28 -25.78
C ASP A 96 2.68 7.52 -27.22
N ASP A 97 1.80 8.07 -28.06
CA ASP A 97 2.05 8.34 -29.49
C ASP A 97 2.41 7.08 -30.30
N GLY A 98 1.79 5.94 -29.95
CA GLY A 98 2.02 4.67 -30.61
C GLY A 98 3.26 3.93 -30.15
N ALA A 99 3.90 4.36 -29.06
CA ALA A 99 4.96 3.57 -28.41
C ALA A 99 4.39 2.29 -27.78
N GLY A 100 3.20 2.39 -27.19
CA GLY A 100 2.44 1.31 -26.61
C GLY A 100 2.78 1.00 -25.16
N SER A 101 1.79 0.48 -24.44
CA SER A 101 1.87 0.10 -23.02
C SER A 101 1.19 -1.24 -22.74
N VAL A 102 1.65 -1.92 -21.70
CA VAL A 102 1.01 -3.13 -21.14
C VAL A 102 0.76 -2.93 -19.65
N TYR A 103 -0.49 -3.09 -19.25
CA TYR A 103 -0.98 -2.93 -17.89
C TYR A 103 -1.11 -4.29 -17.22
N ILE A 104 -0.61 -4.43 -16.00
CA ILE A 104 -0.72 -5.65 -15.19
C ILE A 104 -1.71 -5.41 -14.06
N TYR A 105 -2.68 -6.30 -13.90
CA TYR A 105 -3.72 -6.24 -12.89
C TYR A 105 -3.65 -7.45 -11.98
N HIS A 106 -3.62 -7.20 -10.67
CA HIS A 106 -3.56 -8.28 -9.69
C HIS A 106 -4.93 -8.82 -9.31
N GLY A 107 -5.02 -10.14 -9.20
CA GLY A 107 -6.16 -10.87 -8.66
C GLY A 107 -6.44 -10.53 -7.20
N SER A 108 -7.68 -10.72 -6.75
CA SER A 108 -8.03 -10.58 -5.33
C SER A 108 -9.39 -11.21 -5.00
N ALA A 109 -9.58 -11.66 -3.75
CA ALA A 109 -10.86 -12.18 -3.28
C ALA A 109 -12.00 -11.14 -3.26
N ALA A 110 -11.69 -9.84 -3.33
CA ALA A 110 -12.71 -8.80 -3.32
C ALA A 110 -13.39 -8.72 -4.69
N GLU A 111 -14.72 -8.82 -4.70
CA GLU A 111 -15.53 -8.61 -5.91
C GLU A 111 -15.42 -7.17 -6.46
N GLN A 112 -14.93 -6.23 -5.65
CA GLN A 112 -14.57 -4.88 -6.05
C GLN A 112 -13.08 -4.81 -6.32
N THR A 113 -12.71 -5.21 -7.52
CA THR A 113 -11.32 -5.19 -7.95
C THR A 113 -10.84 -3.75 -8.03
N ASN A 114 -9.60 -3.52 -7.62
CA ASN A 114 -8.98 -2.23 -7.83
C ASN A 114 -8.77 -2.03 -9.33
N LYS A 115 -9.50 -1.10 -9.95
CA LYS A 115 -9.35 -0.75 -11.37
C LYS A 115 -7.96 -0.21 -11.72
N LYS A 116 -7.10 0.01 -10.73
CA LYS A 116 -5.74 0.48 -10.89
C LYS A 116 -4.81 -0.68 -11.20
N ALA A 117 -4.09 -0.58 -12.31
CA ALA A 117 -3.01 -1.51 -12.62
C ALA A 117 -1.92 -1.48 -11.54
N ALA A 118 -1.41 -2.66 -11.18
CA ALA A 118 -0.31 -2.83 -10.25
C ALA A 118 1.02 -2.36 -10.85
N GLN A 119 1.18 -2.54 -12.16
CA GLN A 119 2.36 -2.13 -12.90
C GLN A 119 2.00 -1.79 -14.36
N VAL A 120 2.74 -0.87 -14.97
CA VAL A 120 2.66 -0.54 -16.40
C VAL A 120 4.03 -0.70 -17.03
N LEU A 121 4.11 -1.48 -18.10
CA LEU A 121 5.29 -1.64 -18.94
C LEU A 121 5.13 -0.71 -20.15
N SER A 122 6.07 0.21 -20.36
CA SER A 122 6.02 1.17 -21.47
C SER A 122 7.03 0.81 -22.56
N GLY A 123 6.61 0.84 -23.82
CA GLY A 123 7.46 0.70 -24.99
C GLY A 123 8.29 1.95 -25.29
N LYS A 124 7.92 3.12 -24.74
CA LYS A 124 8.55 4.41 -25.04
C LYS A 124 10.06 4.46 -24.73
N PRO A 125 10.55 3.99 -23.56
CA PRO A 125 11.99 3.96 -23.28
C PRO A 125 12.76 2.96 -24.16
N LEU A 126 12.07 2.01 -24.79
CA LEU A 126 12.66 1.00 -25.67
C LEU A 126 12.79 1.51 -27.12
N GLY A 127 12.15 2.64 -27.46
CA GLY A 127 12.19 3.21 -28.81
C GLY A 127 11.45 2.36 -29.85
N VAL A 128 10.48 1.56 -29.42
CA VAL A 128 9.65 0.71 -30.31
C VAL A 128 8.26 1.29 -30.49
N LYS A 129 7.52 0.71 -31.44
CA LYS A 129 6.13 1.05 -31.75
C LYS A 129 5.20 -0.13 -31.49
N LEU A 130 3.96 0.19 -31.11
CA LEU A 130 2.90 -0.80 -30.90
C LEU A 130 3.35 -1.91 -29.94
N PHE A 131 4.07 -1.54 -28.89
CA PHE A 131 4.43 -2.46 -27.81
C PHE A 131 3.14 -2.93 -27.11
N GLY A 132 2.99 -4.25 -26.97
CA GLY A 132 1.74 -4.84 -26.48
C GLY A 132 0.76 -5.23 -27.58
N TYR A 133 1.17 -5.24 -28.85
CA TYR A 133 0.28 -5.69 -29.93
C TYR A 133 -0.12 -7.17 -29.78
N SER A 134 0.75 -7.99 -29.19
CA SER A 134 0.45 -9.36 -28.77
C SER A 134 1.10 -9.65 -27.42
N LEU A 135 0.49 -10.56 -26.66
CA LEU A 135 0.93 -10.99 -25.35
C LEU A 135 0.97 -12.52 -25.30
N ALA A 136 1.85 -13.07 -24.48
CA ALA A 136 1.82 -14.47 -24.05
C ALA A 136 2.38 -14.57 -22.63
N GLY A 137 1.63 -15.18 -21.71
CA GLY A 137 1.93 -15.23 -20.29
C GLY A 137 1.83 -16.63 -19.70
N ASN A 138 1.70 -16.68 -18.37
CA ASN A 138 1.45 -17.90 -17.59
C ASN A 138 2.46 -19.04 -17.81
N MET A 139 3.73 -18.70 -18.00
CA MET A 139 4.82 -19.67 -18.16
C MET A 139 6.10 -19.17 -17.49
N ASP A 140 6.67 -19.98 -16.61
CA ASP A 140 7.98 -19.73 -16.00
C ASP A 140 9.11 -20.15 -16.97
N LEU A 141 9.87 -19.19 -17.49
CA LEU A 141 10.92 -19.42 -18.48
C LEU A 141 12.32 -19.47 -17.88
N ASP A 142 12.49 -19.16 -16.60
CA ASP A 142 13.79 -19.15 -15.92
C ASP A 142 13.88 -20.06 -14.68
N GLY A 143 12.81 -20.77 -14.36
CA GLY A 143 12.73 -21.74 -13.28
C GLY A 143 12.65 -21.09 -11.89
N ASN A 144 12.25 -19.82 -11.80
CA ASN A 144 12.15 -19.11 -10.52
C ASN A 144 10.81 -19.32 -9.80
N SER A 145 9.89 -20.09 -10.41
CA SER A 145 8.53 -20.41 -9.97
C SER A 145 7.52 -19.25 -10.07
N TYR A 146 7.87 -18.16 -10.75
CA TYR A 146 6.96 -17.08 -11.09
C TYR A 146 6.71 -17.09 -12.60
N PRO A 147 5.46 -16.99 -13.05
CA PRO A 147 5.16 -16.85 -14.47
C PRO A 147 5.82 -15.61 -15.09
N ASP A 148 6.32 -15.74 -16.32
CA ASP A 148 6.89 -14.65 -17.10
C ASP A 148 5.91 -14.14 -18.17
N LEU A 149 6.23 -12.99 -18.78
CA LEU A 149 5.43 -12.35 -19.82
C LEU A 149 6.27 -12.05 -21.06
N ALA A 150 5.83 -12.52 -22.23
CA ALA A 150 6.34 -12.10 -23.53
C ALA A 150 5.42 -11.03 -24.14
N VAL A 151 6.02 -9.96 -24.64
CA VAL A 151 5.32 -8.82 -25.25
C VAL A 151 5.81 -8.61 -26.68
N GLY A 152 4.90 -8.72 -27.64
CA GLY A 152 5.16 -8.43 -29.05
C GLY A 152 5.06 -6.94 -29.38
N SER A 153 5.83 -6.52 -30.37
CA SER A 153 5.81 -5.18 -30.96
C SER A 153 5.89 -5.30 -32.48
N LEU A 154 5.18 -4.44 -33.21
CA LEU A 154 5.29 -4.34 -34.67
C LEU A 154 6.56 -3.60 -35.14
N SER A 155 7.58 -3.52 -34.27
CA SER A 155 8.95 -3.11 -34.63
C SER A 155 9.86 -4.32 -34.81
N ASP A 156 9.31 -5.45 -35.27
CA ASP A 156 9.99 -6.73 -35.46
C ASP A 156 10.73 -7.23 -34.20
N ALA A 157 10.11 -7.03 -33.02
CA ALA A 157 10.71 -7.35 -31.74
C ALA A 157 9.73 -8.03 -30.78
N VAL A 158 10.26 -8.95 -29.97
CA VAL A 158 9.57 -9.56 -28.82
C VAL A 158 10.39 -9.32 -27.57
N PHE A 159 9.74 -8.87 -26.51
CA PHE A 159 10.37 -8.56 -25.23
C PHE A 159 9.94 -9.58 -24.19
N LEU A 160 10.93 -10.20 -23.53
CA LEU A 160 10.67 -11.11 -22.43
C LEU A 160 10.85 -10.40 -21.08
N TYR A 161 9.78 -10.32 -20.31
CA TYR A 161 9.76 -9.79 -18.95
C TYR A 161 9.71 -10.95 -17.96
N LYS A 162 10.76 -11.04 -17.15
CA LYS A 162 10.85 -12.06 -16.12
C LYS A 162 10.28 -11.55 -14.80
N ALA A 163 9.38 -12.31 -14.19
CA ALA A 163 8.87 -11.97 -12.88
C ALA A 163 10.00 -12.05 -11.84
N ARG A 164 9.91 -11.21 -10.81
CA ARG A 164 10.93 -11.13 -9.75
C ARG A 164 10.37 -11.80 -8.50
N PRO A 165 11.16 -12.65 -7.81
CA PRO A 165 10.70 -13.25 -6.57
C PRO A 165 10.21 -12.22 -5.55
N VAL A 166 9.03 -12.44 -5.00
CA VAL A 166 8.40 -11.56 -4.03
C VAL A 166 8.78 -12.00 -2.62
N VAL A 167 9.20 -11.04 -1.80
CA VAL A 167 9.55 -11.23 -0.39
C VAL A 167 8.59 -10.41 0.45
N SER A 168 7.93 -11.04 1.42
CA SER A 168 7.17 -10.37 2.45
C SER A 168 8.03 -10.21 3.70
N ILE A 169 8.11 -8.99 4.26
CA ILE A 169 8.88 -8.69 5.47
C ILE A 169 7.91 -8.24 6.56
N GLN A 170 7.64 -9.17 7.49
CA GLN A 170 6.87 -8.93 8.69
C GLN A 170 7.68 -8.06 9.66
N LYS A 171 7.01 -7.07 10.25
CA LYS A 171 7.60 -6.08 11.17
C LYS A 171 6.84 -6.15 12.49
N GLU A 172 7.55 -6.43 13.58
CA GLU A 172 6.99 -6.43 14.94
C GLU A 172 7.67 -5.32 15.74
N ILE A 173 6.87 -4.44 16.36
CA ILE A 173 7.38 -3.27 17.08
C ILE A 173 6.91 -3.34 18.53
N THR A 174 7.86 -3.29 19.45
CA THR A 174 7.59 -3.34 20.90
C THR A 174 8.33 -2.21 21.61
N PHE A 175 7.81 -1.83 22.79
CA PHE A 175 8.32 -0.73 23.59
C PHE A 175 8.68 -1.19 25.00
N SER A 176 9.81 -0.71 25.51
CA SER A 176 10.24 -0.93 26.89
C SER A 176 10.74 0.38 27.50
N PRO A 177 10.03 1.01 28.43
CA PRO A 177 8.72 0.63 28.96
C PRO A 177 7.60 0.72 27.91
N ASN A 178 6.49 0.00 28.12
CA ASN A 178 5.34 0.02 27.20
C ASN A 178 4.43 1.26 27.32
N LYS A 179 4.77 2.18 28.24
CA LYS A 179 4.06 3.45 28.45
C LYS A 179 5.06 4.57 28.71
N ILE A 180 4.69 5.79 28.34
CA ILE A 180 5.48 7.00 28.59
C ILE A 180 5.08 7.58 29.95
N ASP A 181 5.95 7.43 30.95
CA ASP A 181 5.80 8.08 32.25
C ASP A 181 6.78 9.26 32.36
N LEU A 182 6.30 10.47 32.07
CA LEU A 182 7.13 11.68 32.11
C LEU A 182 7.61 12.07 33.52
N THR A 183 7.10 11.42 34.57
CA THR A 183 7.61 11.63 35.95
C THR A 183 8.91 10.86 36.20
N ASN A 184 9.13 9.76 35.45
CA ASN A 184 10.30 8.91 35.60
C ASN A 184 11.43 9.34 34.64
N LYS A 185 12.34 10.20 35.10
CA LYS A 185 13.48 10.63 34.30
C LYS A 185 14.59 9.58 34.30
N ASN A 186 14.52 8.62 33.38
CA ASN A 186 15.45 7.48 33.32
C ASN A 186 16.64 7.66 32.35
N CYS A 187 16.79 8.83 31.72
CA CYS A 187 17.91 9.13 30.82
C CYS A 187 18.36 10.59 30.91
N GLY A 188 18.94 10.97 32.06
CA GLY A 188 19.30 12.36 32.34
C GLY A 188 18.06 13.13 32.80
N ASN A 189 17.73 14.24 32.14
CA ASN A 189 16.61 15.10 32.52
C ASN A 189 15.28 14.77 31.84
N THR A 190 15.26 13.75 30.97
CA THR A 190 14.08 13.34 30.19
C THR A 190 13.72 11.88 30.44
N PHE A 191 12.54 11.47 29.97
CA PHE A 191 12.11 10.07 29.92
C PHE A 191 12.57 9.45 28.59
N CYS A 192 13.11 8.25 28.64
CA CYS A 192 13.43 7.44 27.49
C CYS A 192 12.72 6.09 27.51
N LEU A 193 12.44 5.59 26.32
CA LEU A 193 12.01 4.22 26.09
C LEU A 193 12.85 3.60 24.99
N GLU A 194 12.96 2.28 25.01
CA GLU A 194 13.54 1.49 23.96
C GLU A 194 12.46 1.07 22.98
N VAL A 195 12.69 1.34 21.70
CA VAL A 195 11.89 0.82 20.59
C VAL A 195 12.63 -0.38 20.03
N LYS A 196 12.06 -1.57 20.20
CA LYS A 196 12.57 -2.81 19.61
C LYS A 196 11.74 -3.15 18.37
N ALA A 197 12.36 -3.07 17.20
CA ALA A 197 11.77 -3.47 15.93
C ALA A 197 12.41 -4.78 15.47
N CYS A 198 11.58 -5.80 15.26
CA CYS A 198 11.99 -7.10 14.78
C CYS A 198 11.43 -7.34 13.38
N PHE A 199 12.25 -7.95 12.53
CA PHE A 199 11.97 -8.21 11.14
C PHE A 199 12.12 -9.70 10.87
N ASN A 200 11.15 -10.28 10.20
CA ASN A 200 11.22 -11.65 9.70
C ASN A 200 10.69 -11.65 8.27
N TYR A 201 11.29 -12.44 7.38
CA TYR A 201 10.83 -12.50 5.99
C TYR A 201 10.34 -13.89 5.60
N ASP A 202 9.35 -13.89 4.72
CA ASP A 202 8.84 -15.03 3.99
C ASP A 202 8.99 -14.76 2.48
N ALA A 203 9.06 -15.83 1.69
CA ALA A 203 9.16 -15.76 0.24
C ALA A 203 8.62 -17.06 -0.39
N VAL A 204 8.12 -16.94 -1.62
CA VAL A 204 7.62 -18.06 -2.43
C VAL A 204 8.62 -18.32 -3.57
N PRO A 205 8.87 -19.59 -3.96
CA PRO A 205 8.43 -20.85 -3.36
C PRO A 205 9.09 -21.10 -1.99
N LYS A 206 8.60 -22.08 -1.21
CA LYS A 206 9.14 -22.38 0.14
C LYS A 206 10.66 -22.65 0.16
N SER A 207 11.21 -23.15 -0.94
CA SER A 207 12.64 -23.41 -1.12
C SER A 207 13.48 -22.13 -1.34
N TYR A 208 12.86 -21.02 -1.72
CA TYR A 208 13.53 -19.76 -1.98
C TYR A 208 13.83 -19.03 -0.66
N SER A 209 15.11 -19.00 -0.28
CA SER A 209 15.59 -18.37 0.96
C SER A 209 16.87 -17.56 0.69
N PRO A 210 16.79 -16.44 -0.03
CA PRO A 210 17.95 -15.61 -0.36
C PRO A 210 18.50 -14.89 0.87
N SER A 211 19.81 -14.60 0.90
CA SER A 211 20.34 -13.62 1.85
C SER A 211 19.93 -12.22 1.40
N LEU A 212 19.30 -11.45 2.28
CA LEU A 212 18.78 -10.12 2.00
C LEU A 212 19.50 -9.06 2.83
N THR A 213 19.92 -7.99 2.16
CA THR A 213 20.35 -6.76 2.83
C THR A 213 19.18 -5.80 2.87
N VAL A 214 18.64 -5.53 4.05
CA VAL A 214 17.44 -4.70 4.23
C VAL A 214 17.82 -3.39 4.91
N LYS A 215 17.49 -2.26 4.27
CA LYS A 215 17.56 -0.95 4.91
C LYS A 215 16.24 -0.69 5.62
N TYR A 216 16.27 -0.44 6.92
CA TYR A 216 15.09 -0.05 7.69
C TYR A 216 15.14 1.44 8.06
N THR A 217 13.97 2.03 8.28
CA THR A 217 13.80 3.38 8.81
C THR A 217 12.70 3.36 9.86
N LEU A 218 13.02 3.79 11.09
CA LEU A 218 12.05 4.14 12.12
C LEU A 218 11.88 5.66 12.11
N GLU A 219 10.65 6.13 12.10
CA GLU A 219 10.32 7.55 12.17
C GLU A 219 9.31 7.79 13.29
N VAL A 220 9.58 8.77 14.15
CA VAL A 220 8.70 9.11 15.27
C VAL A 220 7.83 10.33 14.94
N ASP A 221 6.54 10.25 15.30
CA ASP A 221 5.60 11.38 15.20
C ASP A 221 5.52 11.98 13.76
N ALA A 222 5.59 11.11 12.73
CA ALA A 222 5.64 11.52 11.32
C ALA A 222 4.48 12.47 10.93
N ASP A 223 3.28 12.21 11.44
CA ASP A 223 2.09 13.05 11.19
C ASP A 223 2.27 14.47 11.72
N ARG A 224 2.90 14.65 12.89
CA ARG A 224 3.15 15.99 13.45
C ARG A 224 4.09 16.75 12.53
N ARG A 225 5.16 16.11 12.08
CA ARG A 225 6.12 16.70 11.16
C ARG A 225 5.47 17.10 9.83
N LYS A 226 4.61 16.25 9.27
CA LYS A 226 3.85 16.54 8.04
C LYS A 226 2.96 17.78 8.20
N ASN A 227 2.45 18.02 9.41
CA ASN A 227 1.64 19.19 9.76
C ASN A 227 2.48 20.39 10.27
N GLY A 228 3.80 20.40 10.08
CA GLY A 228 4.68 21.50 10.49
C GLY A 228 4.88 21.62 12.01
N LEU A 229 4.51 20.60 12.79
CA LEU A 229 4.70 20.54 14.24
C LEU A 229 5.98 19.78 14.58
N ILE A 230 6.61 20.18 15.69
CA ILE A 230 7.79 19.49 16.22
C ILE A 230 7.35 18.10 16.77
N PRO A 231 8.01 17.00 16.37
CA PRO A 231 7.82 15.68 16.96
C PRO A 231 8.15 15.67 18.46
N ARG A 232 7.43 14.89 19.24
CA ARG A 232 7.52 14.90 20.71
C ARG A 232 8.68 14.08 21.26
N ALA A 233 9.42 13.37 20.41
CA ALA A 233 10.54 12.54 20.81
C ALA A 233 11.62 12.51 19.73
N THR A 234 12.83 12.09 20.10
CA THR A 234 13.99 11.99 19.22
C THR A 234 14.75 10.67 19.46
N PHE A 235 15.38 10.14 18.43
CA PHE A 235 16.25 8.97 18.57
C PHE A 235 17.63 9.41 19.07
N MET A 236 18.12 8.78 20.14
CA MET A 236 19.43 9.09 20.72
C MET A 236 20.58 8.58 19.86
N ASP A 237 20.38 7.45 19.17
CA ASP A 237 21.41 6.79 18.36
C ASP A 237 21.33 7.19 16.88
N SER A 238 20.70 8.33 16.55
CA SER A 238 20.62 8.77 15.15
C SER A 238 21.99 9.19 14.64
N SER A 239 22.56 8.38 13.74
CA SER A 239 23.81 8.66 13.03
C SER A 239 23.63 9.63 11.84
N GLY A 240 22.43 10.16 11.64
CA GLY A 240 22.09 11.10 10.55
C GLY A 240 21.74 12.51 11.05
N SER A 241 21.51 13.43 10.12
CA SER A 241 21.08 14.81 10.42
C SER A 241 19.64 14.91 10.94
N ASP A 242 18.83 13.86 10.75
CA ASP A 242 17.44 13.82 11.16
C ASP A 242 17.28 13.08 12.51
N LEU A 243 17.16 13.83 13.59
CA LEU A 243 16.99 13.30 14.95
C LEU A 243 15.66 12.56 15.17
N TYR A 244 14.71 12.71 14.24
CA TYR A 244 13.38 12.08 14.30
C TYR A 244 13.31 10.77 13.53
N LYS A 245 14.41 10.40 12.86
CA LYS A 245 14.53 9.14 12.13
C LYS A 245 15.74 8.35 12.62
N SER A 246 15.60 7.03 12.72
CA SER A 246 16.73 6.12 12.89
C SER A 246 16.75 5.16 11.72
N THR A 247 17.88 5.13 11.00
CA THR A 247 18.07 4.24 9.86
C THR A 247 19.19 3.26 10.13
N GLY A 248 19.11 2.09 9.51
CA GLY A 248 20.18 1.09 9.59
C GLY A 248 20.03 0.05 8.50
N ILE A 249 21.00 -0.86 8.47
CA ILE A 249 21.04 -1.98 7.53
C ILE A 249 21.06 -3.28 8.34
N LEU A 250 20.27 -4.25 7.89
CA LEU A 250 20.20 -5.60 8.45
C LEU A 250 20.57 -6.62 7.38
N SER A 251 21.36 -7.62 7.77
CA SER A 251 21.54 -8.84 6.97
C SER A 251 20.56 -9.88 7.47
N MET A 252 19.69 -10.36 6.58
CA MET A 252 18.74 -11.43 6.85
C MET A 252 19.16 -12.64 6.01
N ASP A 253 19.97 -13.51 6.61
CA ASP A 253 20.68 -14.56 5.88
C ASP A 253 19.78 -15.73 5.43
N SER A 254 18.66 -15.94 6.11
CA SER A 254 17.74 -17.03 5.82
C SER A 254 16.29 -16.70 6.19
N LYS A 255 15.36 -17.33 5.47
CA LYS A 255 13.92 -17.25 5.69
C LYS A 255 13.55 -17.72 7.10
N GLY A 256 12.56 -17.06 7.72
CA GLY A 256 12.05 -17.42 9.05
C GLY A 256 12.94 -17.02 10.24
N LYS A 257 14.15 -16.51 10.00
CA LYS A 257 15.04 -16.05 11.07
C LYS A 257 14.75 -14.58 11.40
N GLN A 258 14.21 -14.35 12.59
CA GLN A 258 13.94 -13.00 13.08
C GLN A 258 15.26 -12.25 13.35
N GLN A 259 15.32 -10.98 12.93
CA GLN A 259 16.41 -10.05 13.22
C GLN A 259 15.83 -8.80 13.88
N CYS A 260 16.39 -8.36 15.01
CA CYS A 260 15.86 -7.24 15.77
C CYS A 260 16.88 -6.13 15.93
N VAL A 261 16.39 -4.89 15.96
CA VAL A 261 17.15 -3.70 16.34
C VAL A 261 16.44 -3.01 17.48
N THR A 262 17.21 -2.55 18.46
CA THR A 262 16.71 -1.71 19.55
C THR A 262 17.27 -0.32 19.38
N ARG A 263 16.42 0.70 19.47
CA ARG A 263 16.82 2.11 19.41
C ARG A 263 16.23 2.86 20.59
N LYS A 264 17.06 3.70 21.21
CA LYS A 264 16.63 4.49 22.35
C LYS A 264 15.96 5.78 21.88
N LEU A 265 14.75 6.02 22.36
CA LEU A 265 13.91 7.16 22.04
C LEU A 265 13.78 8.05 23.28
N ALA A 266 14.22 9.30 23.19
CA ALA A 266 14.15 10.29 24.25
C ALA A 266 12.96 11.22 24.02
N MET A 267 12.16 11.45 25.07
CA MET A 267 11.07 12.42 25.02
C MET A 267 11.62 13.84 25.06
N GLN A 268 11.05 14.73 24.25
CA GLN A 268 11.37 16.15 24.32
C GLN A 268 10.81 16.78 25.59
N GLU A 269 11.40 17.89 25.99
CA GLU A 269 10.87 18.71 27.08
C GLU A 269 9.62 19.47 26.62
N ASN A 270 8.78 19.87 27.57
CA ASN A 270 7.62 20.74 27.33
C ASN A 270 6.56 20.20 26.35
N ILE A 271 6.39 18.88 26.26
CA ILE A 271 5.32 18.25 25.48
C ILE A 271 3.96 18.73 26.00
N ARG A 272 3.22 19.48 25.16
CA ARG A 272 1.85 19.93 25.47
C ARG A 272 0.80 18.85 25.24
N ASP A 273 0.95 18.10 24.15
CA ASP A 273 0.04 17.03 23.77
C ASP A 273 0.47 15.69 24.39
N LYS A 274 -0.09 15.42 25.56
CA LYS A 274 0.09 14.18 26.34
C LYS A 274 -1.13 13.26 26.25
N LEU A 275 -2.11 13.58 25.42
CA LEU A 275 -3.36 12.82 25.29
C LEU A 275 -3.24 11.75 24.20
N ARG A 276 -2.71 12.13 23.03
CA ARG A 276 -2.52 11.21 21.89
C ARG A 276 -1.24 10.42 22.07
N ALA A 277 -1.28 9.13 21.74
CA ALA A 277 -0.09 8.28 21.71
C ALA A 277 0.95 8.81 20.72
N ILE A 278 2.20 8.40 20.88
CA ILE A 278 3.29 8.72 19.95
C ILE A 278 3.40 7.57 18.93
N PRO A 279 3.07 7.78 17.65
CA PRO A 279 3.29 6.80 16.61
C PRO A 279 4.77 6.66 16.27
N ILE A 280 5.18 5.41 16.04
CA ILE A 280 6.44 5.02 15.44
C ILE A 280 6.13 4.28 14.15
N ASP A 281 6.54 4.87 13.04
CA ASP A 281 6.39 4.33 11.70
C ASP A 281 7.67 3.59 11.29
N VAL A 282 7.53 2.34 10.89
CA VAL A 282 8.64 1.50 10.43
C VAL A 282 8.47 1.14 8.96
N SER A 283 9.45 1.54 8.14
CA SER A 283 9.55 1.16 6.73
C SER A 283 10.82 0.36 6.46
N VAL A 284 10.77 -0.47 5.42
CA VAL A 284 11.88 -1.31 4.98
C VAL A 284 12.05 -1.22 3.47
N ASN A 285 13.29 -1.39 3.00
CA ASN A 285 13.59 -1.47 1.59
C ASN A 285 14.76 -2.45 1.35
N ILE A 286 14.56 -3.40 0.43
CA ILE A 286 15.59 -4.36 0.04
C ILE A 286 16.68 -3.62 -0.75
N GLN A 287 17.92 -3.68 -0.26
CA GLN A 287 19.08 -3.13 -0.94
C GLN A 287 19.58 -4.13 -1.97
N ASN A 288 19.14 -3.96 -3.21
CA ASN A 288 19.67 -4.73 -4.33
C ASN A 288 21.13 -4.34 -4.59
N THR A 289 22.03 -5.32 -4.52
CA THR A 289 23.41 -5.11 -4.93
C THR A 289 23.41 -4.73 -6.42
N LYS A 290 23.98 -3.57 -6.77
CA LYS A 290 24.11 -3.16 -8.17
C LYS A 290 24.89 -4.25 -8.91
N ARG A 291 24.26 -4.94 -9.86
CA ARG A 291 24.92 -5.96 -10.68
C ARG A 291 26.18 -5.35 -11.28
N LYS A 292 27.35 -5.93 -10.98
CA LYS A 292 28.57 -5.62 -11.74
C LYS A 292 28.34 -6.14 -13.16
N ARG A 293 28.53 -5.28 -14.16
CA ARG A 293 28.25 -5.43 -15.60
C ARG A 293 28.85 -6.67 -16.31
N ARG A 294 29.46 -7.60 -15.56
CA ARG A 294 30.20 -8.80 -16.01
C ARG A 294 29.56 -10.14 -15.64
N GLN A 295 28.44 -10.18 -14.93
CA GLN A 295 27.75 -11.44 -14.64
C GLN A 295 26.84 -11.83 -15.82
N SER A 296 26.94 -13.10 -16.23
CA SER A 296 26.25 -13.70 -17.37
C SER A 296 24.73 -13.47 -17.35
N ALA A 297 24.14 -13.51 -18.54
CA ALA A 297 22.70 -13.37 -18.82
C ALA A 297 21.79 -14.41 -18.11
N THR A 298 22.36 -15.33 -17.35
CA THR A 298 21.71 -16.43 -16.60
C THR A 298 21.51 -16.12 -15.11
N SER A 299 21.75 -14.90 -14.64
CA SER A 299 21.50 -14.55 -13.24
C SER A 299 20.02 -14.31 -12.97
N GLN A 300 19.46 -15.13 -12.09
CA GLN A 300 18.12 -15.03 -11.51
C GLN A 300 17.81 -13.57 -11.09
N PRO A 301 16.58 -13.07 -11.32
CA PRO A 301 16.20 -11.71 -10.96
C PRO A 301 16.35 -11.45 -9.47
N SER A 302 16.73 -10.21 -9.11
CA SER A 302 16.80 -9.80 -7.71
C SER A 302 15.39 -9.67 -7.13
N PRO A 303 15.15 -10.12 -5.88
CA PRO A 303 13.83 -10.11 -5.28
C PRO A 303 13.26 -8.70 -5.11
N VAL A 304 11.95 -8.60 -4.99
CA VAL A 304 11.21 -7.37 -4.72
C VAL A 304 10.40 -7.52 -3.44
N LEU A 305 10.19 -6.42 -2.72
CA LEU A 305 9.31 -6.40 -1.57
C LEU A 305 7.85 -6.47 -2.04
N ASP A 306 7.04 -7.29 -1.35
CA ASP A 306 5.59 -7.33 -1.54
C ASP A 306 5.01 -5.92 -1.47
N ALA A 307 4.11 -5.58 -2.40
CA ALA A 307 3.43 -4.28 -2.45
C ALA A 307 2.71 -3.95 -1.14
N LYS A 308 2.17 -4.96 -0.43
CA LYS A 308 1.51 -4.80 0.88
C LYS A 308 2.50 -4.30 1.95
N ASP A 309 3.76 -4.73 1.86
CA ASP A 309 4.82 -4.40 2.82
C ASP A 309 5.61 -3.12 2.49
N GLN A 310 5.36 -2.51 1.32
CA GLN A 310 5.93 -1.20 0.96
C GLN A 310 5.40 -0.08 1.87
N ASN A 311 4.22 -0.26 2.45
CA ASN A 311 3.66 0.68 3.41
C ASN A 311 4.38 0.64 4.77
N THR A 312 4.34 1.76 5.47
CA THR A 312 4.85 1.87 6.84
C THR A 312 3.98 1.08 7.80
N THR A 313 4.59 0.23 8.63
CA THR A 313 3.92 -0.37 9.78
C THR A 313 3.98 0.61 10.94
N ARG A 314 2.81 0.99 11.45
CA ARG A 314 2.67 1.93 12.55
C ARG A 314 2.37 1.20 13.85
N GLN A 315 3.11 1.53 14.89
CA GLN A 315 2.78 1.14 16.26
C GLN A 315 2.87 2.36 17.18
N GLU A 316 1.99 2.46 18.17
CA GLU A 316 1.89 3.63 19.03
C GLU A 316 2.20 3.30 20.49
N VAL A 317 2.89 4.22 21.16
CA VAL A 317 3.14 4.16 22.59
C VAL A 317 2.36 5.25 23.31
N ALA A 318 1.53 4.86 24.28
CA ALA A 318 0.66 5.79 25.00
C ALA A 318 1.39 6.45 26.17
N PHE A 319 0.96 7.67 26.50
CA PHE A 319 1.30 8.28 27.78
C PHE A 319 0.62 7.55 28.93
N LEU A 320 1.31 7.43 30.06
CA LEU A 320 0.72 6.95 31.29
C LEU A 320 -0.43 7.89 31.69
N LYS A 321 -1.65 7.37 31.70
CA LYS A 321 -2.84 8.13 32.08
C LYS A 321 -3.12 7.92 33.56
N VAL A 322 -2.72 8.89 34.38
CA VAL A 322 -2.94 8.85 35.83
C VAL A 322 -4.45 8.95 36.12
N GLY A 323 -4.98 8.03 36.92
CA GLY A 323 -6.37 8.05 37.39
C GLY A 323 -7.37 7.28 36.53
N CYS A 324 -6.93 6.57 35.48
CA CYS A 324 -7.80 5.88 34.52
C CYS A 324 -7.90 4.36 34.73
N GLY A 325 -7.76 3.89 35.97
CA GLY A 325 -7.83 2.46 36.30
C GLY A 325 -6.61 1.65 35.83
N SER A 326 -6.66 0.34 36.04
CA SER A 326 -5.61 -0.61 35.62
C SER A 326 -5.69 -0.99 34.13
N ASP A 327 -6.79 -0.63 33.46
CA ASP A 327 -7.04 -0.82 32.03
C ASP A 327 -6.62 0.39 31.18
N ASP A 328 -6.19 1.49 31.81
CA ASP A 328 -5.73 2.75 31.19
C ASP A 328 -6.77 3.42 30.26
N VAL A 329 -8.04 3.00 30.35
CA VAL A 329 -9.14 3.57 29.58
C VAL A 329 -9.82 4.63 30.41
N CYS A 330 -9.50 5.91 30.16
CA CYS A 330 -10.19 7.03 30.79
C CYS A 330 -11.61 7.17 30.23
N GLN A 331 -12.59 6.54 30.88
CA GLN A 331 -14.00 6.73 30.56
C GLN A 331 -14.53 7.96 31.31
N SER A 332 -14.93 9.00 30.58
CA SER A 332 -15.53 10.20 31.16
C SER A 332 -17.04 10.21 30.92
N ASN A 333 -17.84 10.32 31.98
CA ASN A 333 -19.28 10.55 31.89
C ASN A 333 -19.56 12.06 31.89
N LEU A 334 -19.33 12.71 30.75
CA LEU A 334 -19.58 14.15 30.60
C LEU A 334 -21.07 14.43 30.68
N ARG A 335 -21.48 15.25 31.66
CA ARG A 335 -22.86 15.71 31.82
C ARG A 335 -22.91 17.21 31.62
N VAL A 336 -23.67 17.65 30.63
CA VAL A 336 -23.91 19.07 30.36
C VAL A 336 -25.27 19.44 30.93
N LYS A 337 -25.31 20.53 31.70
CA LYS A 337 -26.55 21.20 32.11
C LYS A 337 -26.58 22.57 31.46
N HIS A 338 -27.75 23.00 31.01
CA HIS A 338 -27.95 24.35 30.49
C HIS A 338 -28.87 25.12 31.43
N GLN A 339 -28.73 26.44 31.43
CA GLN A 339 -29.60 27.37 32.14
C GLN A 339 -29.74 28.64 31.31
N TYR A 340 -30.94 29.20 31.24
CA TYR A 340 -31.19 30.47 30.60
C TYR A 340 -30.90 31.60 31.58
N GLY A 341 -30.33 32.70 31.11
CA GLY A 341 -29.89 33.80 31.94
C GLY A 341 -29.56 35.03 31.10
N TYR A 342 -29.36 36.16 31.76
CA TYR A 342 -28.88 37.39 31.13
C TYR A 342 -27.53 37.80 31.72
N LYS A 343 -26.79 38.59 30.94
CA LYS A 343 -25.53 39.18 31.35
C LYS A 343 -25.66 40.70 31.27
N THR A 344 -25.46 41.37 32.39
CA THR A 344 -25.48 42.84 32.44
C THR A 344 -24.24 43.37 31.69
N PRO A 345 -24.38 44.37 30.80
CA PRO A 345 -23.23 45.00 30.18
C PRO A 345 -22.24 45.49 31.23
N ASN A 346 -20.94 45.26 30.99
CA ASN A 346 -19.83 45.59 31.90
C ASN A 346 -19.74 44.80 33.22
N GLN A 347 -20.55 43.76 33.39
CA GLN A 347 -20.39 42.80 34.49
C GLN A 347 -20.10 41.40 33.94
N ASN A 348 -19.15 40.67 34.53
CA ASN A 348 -18.83 39.29 34.16
C ASN A 348 -19.73 38.24 34.84
N ALA A 349 -20.80 38.68 35.51
CA ALA A 349 -21.75 37.79 36.18
C ALA A 349 -22.85 37.33 35.21
N PHE A 350 -23.09 36.02 35.15
CA PHE A 350 -24.26 35.42 34.53
C PHE A 350 -25.38 35.34 35.58
N THR A 351 -26.52 35.99 35.32
CA THR A 351 -27.68 35.93 36.21
C THR A 351 -28.68 34.95 35.61
N PRO A 352 -28.95 33.80 36.26
CA PRO A 352 -29.93 32.84 35.75
C PRO A 352 -31.35 33.42 35.81
N LEU A 353 -32.16 33.12 34.80
CA LEU A 353 -33.60 33.39 34.82
C LEU A 353 -34.28 32.43 35.79
N GLU A 354 -35.32 32.92 36.46
CA GLU A 354 -36.21 32.05 37.22
C GLU A 354 -37.00 31.15 36.26
N LEU A 355 -37.32 29.95 36.75
CA LEU A 355 -38.09 28.97 35.99
C LEU A 355 -39.48 28.88 36.61
N GLU A 356 -40.50 29.25 35.85
CA GLU A 356 -41.91 29.04 36.22
C GLU A 356 -42.45 27.94 35.29
N ASP A 357 -42.93 26.83 35.86
CA ASP A 357 -43.36 25.62 35.13
C ASP A 357 -42.33 25.08 34.11
N GLY A 358 -41.03 25.26 34.40
CA GLY A 358 -39.93 24.80 33.56
C GLY A 358 -39.62 25.72 32.36
N LEU A 359 -40.30 26.86 32.26
CA LEU A 359 -40.01 27.90 31.26
C LEU A 359 -39.27 29.07 31.92
N PRO A 360 -38.22 29.59 31.28
CA PRO A 360 -37.49 30.74 31.80
C PRO A 360 -38.35 32.00 31.70
N THR A 361 -38.57 32.66 32.83
CA THR A 361 -39.37 33.89 32.92
C THR A 361 -38.46 35.10 33.14
N LEU A 362 -38.79 36.20 32.44
CA LEU A 362 -38.22 37.52 32.69
C LEU A 362 -39.18 38.22 33.65
N SER A 363 -38.85 38.20 34.94
CA SER A 363 -39.57 38.94 35.99
C SER A 363 -39.43 40.45 35.79
#